data_AF-A0A7X5Y607-F1
#
_entry.id   AF-A0A7X5Y607-F1
#
_cell.length_a   1.000
_cell.length_b   1.000
_cell.length_c   1.000
_cell.angle_alpha   90.00
_cell.angle_beta   90.00
_cell.angle_gamma   90.00
#
_symmetry.space_group_name_H-M   'P 1'
#
loop_
_entity.id
_entity.type
_entity.pdbx_description
1 polymer ?
#
loop_
_entity_poly.entity_id
_entity_poly.type
_entity_poly.pdbx_seq_one_letter_code
_entity_poly.pdbx_strand_id
1 'polypeptide(L)'
;MPENVCRVPLTGGNIRNNHFYLRSCSTLIPEGGVGGRNSSDPGVPFTVVFSPGQTIETDVDGAKMIFRARQPVRDFFKRSGAQEGDKVVIQRGGDRLMKVSLEPALPSPTA
;
A
#
# COMPACT_ATOMS: atom_id res chain seq x y z
N MET A 1 -9.29 -9.51 18.51
CA MET A 1 -9.03 -8.17 17.96
C MET A 1 -8.55 -8.37 16.54
N PRO A 2 -9.28 -7.97 15.49
CA PRO A 2 -8.76 -8.13 14.14
C PRO A 2 -7.45 -7.36 14.05
N GLU A 3 -6.47 -8.00 13.45
CA GLU A 3 -5.14 -7.42 13.27
C GLU A 3 -5.32 -6.28 12.29
N ASN A 4 -5.38 -5.05 12.80
CA ASN A 4 -5.54 -3.86 11.96
C ASN A 4 -4.27 -3.56 11.14
N VAL A 5 -3.35 -4.52 11.02
CA VAL A 5 -2.03 -4.38 10.39
C VAL A 5 -1.78 -5.57 9.48
N CYS A 6 -1.22 -5.32 8.30
CA CYS A 6 -0.84 -6.32 7.33
C CYS A 6 0.52 -5.94 6.72
N ARG A 7 1.32 -6.95 6.35
CA ARG A 7 2.67 -6.76 5.81
C ARG A 7 2.75 -7.35 4.42
N VAL A 8 3.23 -6.57 3.47
CA VAL A 8 3.40 -6.97 2.06
C VAL A 8 4.88 -6.93 1.71
N PRO A 9 5.51 -8.06 1.34
CA PRO A 9 6.88 -8.05 0.87
C PRO A 9 6.98 -7.31 -0.47
N LEU A 10 7.97 -6.44 -0.60
CA LEU A 10 8.30 -5.73 -1.82
C LEU A 10 9.22 -6.59 -2.69
N THR A 11 8.76 -6.88 -3.90
CA THR A 11 9.58 -7.52 -4.94
C THR A 11 10.29 -6.45 -5.77
N GLY A 12 11.36 -6.81 -6.49
CA GLY A 12 11.98 -5.91 -7.46
C GLY A 12 11.01 -5.44 -8.57
N GLY A 13 9.95 -6.22 -8.85
CA GLY A 13 8.86 -5.82 -9.75
C GLY A 13 7.99 -4.69 -9.18
N ASN A 14 7.76 -4.68 -7.85
CA ASN A 14 7.01 -3.64 -7.16
C ASN A 14 7.74 -2.29 -7.19
N ILE A 15 9.04 -2.32 -6.84
CA ILE A 15 9.89 -1.14 -6.82
C ILE A 15 9.98 -0.50 -8.21
N ARG A 16 10.31 -1.30 -9.24
CA ARG A 16 10.46 -0.79 -10.63
C ARG A 16 9.18 -0.19 -11.18
N ASN A 17 8.02 -0.76 -10.85
CA ASN A 17 6.72 -0.35 -11.37
C ASN A 17 5.92 0.54 -10.40
N ASN A 18 6.51 0.99 -9.30
CA ASN A 18 5.92 1.91 -8.31
C ASN A 18 4.52 1.49 -7.82
N HIS A 19 4.35 0.22 -7.50
CA HIS A 19 3.11 -0.31 -6.91
C HIS A 19 3.41 -1.50 -6.00
N PHE A 20 2.51 -1.80 -5.09
CA PHE A 20 2.53 -3.01 -4.28
C PHE A 20 1.14 -3.63 -4.21
N TYR A 21 1.08 -4.94 -3.99
CA TYR A 21 -0.17 -5.68 -4.00
C TYR A 21 -0.86 -5.62 -2.64
N LEU A 22 -2.15 -5.32 -2.66
CA LEU A 22 -3.03 -5.27 -1.47
C LEU A 22 -3.81 -6.56 -1.25
N ARG A 23 -3.54 -7.60 -2.07
CA ARG A 23 -4.33 -8.85 -2.10
C ARG A 23 -4.35 -9.55 -0.74
N SER A 24 -3.22 -9.59 -0.04
CA SER A 24 -3.09 -10.16 1.30
C SER A 24 -3.66 -9.25 2.41
N CYS A 25 -3.89 -7.98 2.10
CA CYS A 25 -4.35 -6.95 3.04
C CYS A 25 -5.77 -6.45 2.69
N SER A 26 -6.53 -7.22 1.91
CA SER A 26 -7.86 -6.81 1.43
C SER A 26 -8.84 -6.56 2.57
N THR A 27 -8.68 -7.26 3.69
CA THR A 27 -9.46 -7.10 4.93
C THR A 27 -9.27 -5.73 5.60
N LEU A 28 -8.16 -5.05 5.32
CA LEU A 28 -7.90 -3.69 5.82
C LEU A 28 -8.55 -2.61 4.96
N ILE A 29 -8.92 -2.94 3.72
CA ILE A 29 -9.54 -1.98 2.81
C ILE A 29 -10.95 -1.67 3.34
N PRO A 30 -11.33 -0.38 3.43
CA PRO A 30 -12.68 0.01 3.81
C PRO A 30 -13.72 -0.57 2.86
N GLU A 31 -14.93 -0.78 3.37
CA GLU A 31 -16.05 -1.27 2.56
C GLU A 31 -16.31 -0.34 1.36
N GLY A 32 -16.47 -0.95 0.19
CA GLY A 32 -16.62 -0.23 -1.08
C GLY A 32 -15.34 0.44 -1.60
N GLY A 33 -14.19 0.35 -0.91
CA GLY A 33 -12.93 0.96 -1.34
C GLY A 33 -12.24 0.26 -2.52
N VAL A 34 -12.67 -0.96 -2.84
CA VAL A 34 -12.22 -1.70 -4.03
C VAL A 34 -13.16 -1.37 -5.19
N GLY A 35 -12.62 -0.72 -6.22
CA GLY A 35 -13.33 -0.40 -7.44
C GLY A 35 -13.35 -1.55 -8.45
N GLY A 36 -14.08 -1.34 -9.54
CA GLY A 36 -14.13 -2.24 -10.67
C GLY A 36 -12.83 -2.27 -11.49
N ARG A 37 -12.86 -3.08 -12.56
CA ARG A 37 -11.73 -3.33 -13.45
C ARG A 37 -11.24 -2.09 -14.22
N ASN A 38 -12.10 -1.09 -14.38
CA ASN A 38 -11.86 0.08 -15.22
C ASN A 38 -11.91 1.39 -14.40
N SER A 39 -11.40 2.49 -14.96
CA SER A 39 -11.49 3.84 -14.36
C SER A 39 -12.90 4.43 -14.35
N SER A 40 -13.82 3.85 -15.13
CA SER A 40 -15.23 4.24 -15.14
C SER A 40 -16.03 3.65 -13.97
N ASP A 41 -15.42 2.79 -13.16
CA ASP A 41 -16.05 2.17 -11.98
C ASP A 41 -15.11 2.28 -10.77
N PRO A 42 -14.87 3.50 -10.26
CA PRO A 42 -14.01 3.72 -9.12
C PRO A 42 -14.66 3.20 -7.83
N GLY A 43 -13.84 2.66 -6.93
CA GLY A 43 -14.27 2.37 -5.58
C GLY A 43 -14.55 3.67 -4.82
N VAL A 44 -15.23 3.58 -3.68
CA VAL A 44 -15.43 4.73 -2.81
C VAL A 44 -14.05 5.15 -2.24
N PRO A 45 -13.57 6.38 -2.49
CA PRO A 45 -12.23 6.80 -2.09
C PRO A 45 -12.01 6.74 -0.57
N PHE A 46 -10.79 6.46 -0.16
CA PHE A 46 -10.40 6.46 1.24
C PHE A 46 -9.02 7.10 1.43
N THR A 47 -8.76 7.56 2.65
CA THR A 47 -7.54 8.29 2.97
C THR A 47 -6.39 7.32 3.20
N VAL A 48 -5.30 7.52 2.47
CA VAL A 48 -4.04 6.78 2.61
C VAL A 48 -2.95 7.73 3.06
N VAL A 49 -2.42 7.50 4.25
CA VAL A 49 -1.33 8.27 4.85
C VAL A 49 -0.02 7.51 4.64
N PHE A 50 0.85 8.00 3.76
CA PHE A 50 2.19 7.42 3.58
C PHE A 50 3.19 8.03 4.57
N SER A 51 3.92 7.19 5.27
CA SER A 51 4.98 7.56 6.22
C SER A 51 6.29 6.84 5.87
N PRO A 52 7.30 7.51 5.28
CA PRO A 52 7.35 8.94 4.93
C PRO A 52 6.62 9.26 3.62
N GLY A 53 5.92 10.39 3.54
CA GLY A 53 5.22 10.75 2.30
C GLY A 53 4.08 11.73 2.49
N GLN A 54 3.16 11.68 1.53
CA GLN A 54 1.96 12.51 1.49
C GLN A 54 0.74 11.70 1.95
N THR A 55 -0.29 12.41 2.40
CA THR A 55 -1.63 11.84 2.59
C THR A 55 -2.44 12.09 1.32
N ILE A 56 -3.08 11.06 0.80
CA ILE A 56 -3.90 11.12 -0.41
C ILE A 56 -5.27 10.51 -0.18
N GLU A 57 -6.21 10.80 -1.07
CA GLU A 57 -7.44 10.01 -1.23
C GLU A 57 -7.34 9.18 -2.50
N THR A 58 -7.56 7.87 -2.40
CA THR A 58 -7.52 6.95 -3.55
C THR A 58 -8.47 5.78 -3.32
N ASP A 59 -8.78 5.07 -4.39
CA ASP A 59 -9.40 3.74 -4.37
C ASP A 59 -8.37 2.65 -4.72
N VAL A 60 -8.83 1.40 -4.67
CA VAL A 60 -8.07 0.21 -5.10
C VAL A 60 -8.62 -0.28 -6.43
N ASP A 61 -7.73 -0.51 -7.40
CA ASP A 61 -8.06 -1.23 -8.63
C ASP A 61 -8.35 -2.69 -8.27
N GLY A 62 -9.62 -3.11 -8.36
CA GLY A 62 -10.04 -4.46 -7.97
C GLY A 62 -9.54 -5.58 -8.88
N ALA A 63 -9.08 -5.27 -10.10
CA ALA A 63 -8.50 -6.27 -10.98
C ALA A 63 -7.05 -6.61 -10.60
N LYS A 64 -6.28 -5.59 -10.21
CA LYS A 64 -4.85 -5.74 -9.87
C LYS A 64 -4.59 -5.81 -8.37
N MET A 65 -5.57 -5.38 -7.56
CA MET A 65 -5.45 -5.17 -6.13
C MET A 65 -4.28 -4.26 -5.79
N ILE A 66 -4.22 -3.08 -6.41
CA ILE A 66 -3.19 -2.05 -6.18
C ILE A 66 -3.86 -0.69 -5.98
N PHE A 67 -3.20 0.25 -5.32
CA PHE A 67 -3.67 1.64 -5.33
C PHE A 67 -3.71 2.19 -6.76
N ARG A 68 -4.83 2.84 -7.10
CA ARG A 68 -4.99 3.46 -8.42
C ARG A 68 -4.01 4.62 -8.61
N ALA A 69 -3.76 5.38 -7.53
CA ALA A 69 -2.74 6.43 -7.51
C ALA A 69 -1.31 5.87 -7.40
N ARG A 70 -0.58 5.86 -8.53
CA ARG A 70 0.82 5.36 -8.59
C ARG A 70 1.89 6.39 -8.23
N GLN A 71 1.65 7.67 -8.48
CA GLN A 71 2.63 8.72 -8.17
C GLN A 71 2.95 8.81 -6.66
N PRO A 72 1.96 8.76 -5.75
CA PRO A 72 2.24 8.79 -4.31
C PRO A 72 3.05 7.58 -3.83
N VAL A 73 2.82 6.40 -4.40
CA VAL A 73 3.61 5.19 -4.09
C VAL A 73 5.07 5.33 -4.54
N ARG A 74 5.30 5.92 -5.73
CA ARG A 74 6.66 6.25 -6.19
C ARG A 74 7.37 7.20 -5.22
N ASP A 75 6.69 8.25 -4.79
CA ASP A 75 7.27 9.23 -3.86
C ASP A 75 7.55 8.62 -2.49
N PHE A 76 6.65 7.77 -2.00
CA PHE A 76 6.86 6.98 -0.79
C PHE A 76 8.13 6.12 -0.90
N PHE A 77 8.26 5.29 -1.96
CA PHE A 77 9.44 4.44 -2.15
C PHE A 77 10.74 5.24 -2.20
N LYS A 78 10.74 6.39 -2.88
CA LYS A 78 11.92 7.26 -2.94
C LYS A 78 12.28 7.85 -1.58
N ARG A 79 11.29 8.32 -0.82
CA ARG A 79 11.50 8.96 0.49
C ARG A 79 11.87 7.95 1.57
N SER A 80 11.35 6.74 1.48
CA SER A 80 11.62 5.67 2.44
C SER A 80 12.92 4.92 2.13
N GLY A 81 13.48 5.08 0.93
CA GLY A 81 14.60 4.28 0.46
C GLY A 81 14.24 2.81 0.28
N ALA A 82 12.99 2.53 -0.14
CA ALA A 82 12.48 1.16 -0.26
C ALA A 82 13.27 0.34 -1.27
N GLN A 83 13.63 -0.88 -0.87
CA GLN A 83 14.40 -1.83 -1.65
C GLN A 83 13.66 -3.17 -1.75
N GLU A 84 14.13 -4.01 -2.67
CA GLU A 84 13.66 -5.39 -2.75
C GLU A 84 13.99 -6.14 -1.47
N GLY A 85 13.01 -6.88 -0.94
CA GLY A 85 13.13 -7.57 0.34
C GLY A 85 12.50 -6.82 1.52
N ASP A 86 12.33 -5.50 1.41
CA ASP A 86 11.60 -4.72 2.42
C ASP A 86 10.13 -5.12 2.47
N LYS A 87 9.44 -4.73 3.54
CA LYS A 87 8.01 -4.94 3.70
C LYS A 87 7.29 -3.61 3.81
N VAL A 88 6.17 -3.49 3.11
CA VAL A 88 5.20 -2.42 3.35
C VAL A 88 4.29 -2.86 4.47
N VAL A 89 4.21 -2.06 5.52
CA VAL A 89 3.27 -2.22 6.62
C VAL A 89 2.07 -1.35 6.35
N ILE A 90 0.90 -1.96 6.32
CA ILE A 90 -0.38 -1.31 6.08
C ILE A 90 -1.18 -1.43 7.36
N GLN A 91 -1.64 -0.30 7.90
CA GLN A 91 -2.43 -0.26 9.11
C GLN A 91 -3.76 0.46 8.89
N ARG A 92 -4.87 -0.12 9.35
CA ARG A 92 -6.17 0.57 9.42
C ARG A 92 -6.19 1.46 10.67
N GLY A 93 -6.38 2.76 10.47
CA GLY A 93 -6.24 3.79 11.51
C GLY A 93 -7.51 4.53 11.89
N GLY A 94 -8.66 4.20 11.28
CA GLY A 94 -9.94 4.85 11.54
C GLY A 94 -11.00 4.42 10.53
N ASP A 95 -12.14 5.13 10.53
CA ASP A 95 -13.12 4.94 9.48
C ASP A 95 -12.53 5.46 8.16
N ARG A 96 -12.48 4.59 7.16
CA ARG A 96 -11.91 4.85 5.84
C ARG A 96 -10.48 5.46 5.84
N LEU A 97 -9.64 5.11 6.83
CA LEU A 97 -8.25 5.57 6.91
C LEU A 97 -7.27 4.40 6.96
N MET A 98 -6.29 4.45 6.06
CA MET A 98 -5.16 3.53 6.01
C MET A 98 -3.84 4.29 6.17
N LYS A 99 -2.90 3.70 6.89
CA LYS A 99 -1.53 4.19 7.06
C LYS A 99 -0.60 3.20 6.38
N VAL A 100 0.40 3.71 5.68
CA VAL A 100 1.38 2.92 4.95
C VAL A 100 2.76 3.35 5.42
N SER A 101 3.54 2.39 5.91
CA SER A 101 4.94 2.63 6.31
C SER A 101 5.85 1.53 5.76
N LEU A 102 7.16 1.81 5.75
CA LEU A 102 8.16 0.83 5.35
C LEU A 102 8.73 0.14 6.60
N GLU A 103 8.82 -1.18 6.56
CA GLU A 103 9.60 -2.02 7.47
C GLU A 103 10.78 -2.57 6.66
N PRO A 104 12.01 -2.04 6.86
CA PRO A 104 13.18 -2.53 6.17
C PRO A 104 13.38 -4.02 6.41
N ALA A 105 13.88 -4.74 5.40
CA ALA A 105 14.38 -6.09 5.63
C ALA A 105 15.44 -6.02 6.74
N LEU A 106 15.32 -6.89 7.75
CA LEU A 106 16.40 -7.02 8.72
C LEU A 106 17.70 -7.26 7.96
N PRO A 107 18.76 -6.49 8.19
CA PRO A 107 20.05 -6.82 7.61
C PRO A 107 20.39 -8.22 8.11
N SER A 108 20.59 -9.16 7.18
CA SER A 108 21.23 -10.43 7.52
C SER A 108 22.46 -10.10 8.35
N PRO A 109 22.64 -10.67 9.55
CA PRO A 109 23.84 -10.43 10.32
C PRO A 109 25.02 -10.84 9.43
N THR A 110 25.83 -9.85 9.05
CA THR A 110 27.08 -10.09 8.34
C THR A 110 27.91 -11.02 9.23
N ALA A 111 28.07 -12.26 8.78
CA ALA A 111 29.02 -13.22 9.33
C ALA A 111 30.42 -12.92 8.78
#